data_AF-A0A951Z585-F1
#
_entry.id   AF-A0A951Z585-F1
#
_cell.length_a   1.000
_cell.length_b   1.000
_cell.length_c   1.000
_cell.angle_alpha   90.00
_cell.angle_beta   90.00
_cell.angle_gamma   90.00
#
_symmetry.space_group_name_H-M   'P 1'
#
loop_
_entity.id
_entity.type
_entity.pdbx_description
1 polymer ?
#
loop_
_entity_poly.entity_id
_entity_poly.type
_entity_poly.pdbx_seq_one_letter_code
_entity_poly.pdbx_strand_id
1 'polypeptide(L)'
;MRTKSALWAILASLPFAVALIFAQDAPETSDPPPSGPSEEVLACMSCHDPEAQAGPAVNYTALSNSPHKDFDCTSCHPSYTADAPHTEEMLAEKADCASCHPDVSEEFMASVHAKPSVKAGDHPTCATCHGGGDPHAVKIVGQWSRQAKVEVCSSCHRDSARMQDYGKNVEAVASYDHSFHGKALLKFGNLDTAICMDCHGHHGVFAHTDPRSTVHQDNLTKTCSQAGCHVGAGQNFAVSGASHMDITISREPLLGAILVFFRVLVFSMAAFLMIGVGLDLRRAIIGPEPPRCGRSVAFILGLGFLAIVAAIFQATLNLPGPLISSGIGVGLLLLAVTIFKIEQRGKKPEPEVGRKFLRLTVFQRIQHAVMAISFGLLVLTGMPVRQSESDFLRNLYMAIGGMEVGRWIHRVAGVAMILVFTVHVAHLLWKWKNAGFKFSSWTMWPNKKDVLDFIQLTKYYLGKTEEEPKYGRYSFRSKLDYLAEYWGIPLMGVTGLILWFPVFFGGFLPSVAIPAAYIAHSYEAVLAFLAILTWHMYNTNLNPHNFPMTRLWLTGTLSEEEMRREHPLELDAILENEKKAT
;
A
#
# COMPACT_ATOMS: atom_id res chain seq x y z
N MET A 1 -25.26 39.62 29.24
CA MET A 1 -25.88 40.02 27.95
C MET A 1 -24.79 40.52 27.02
N ARG A 2 -24.71 39.90 25.84
CA ARG A 2 -24.21 40.42 24.54
C ARG A 2 -22.83 41.10 24.50
N THR A 3 -21.89 40.41 23.84
CA THR A 3 -21.11 40.84 22.66
C THR A 3 -19.65 40.37 22.65
N LYS A 4 -19.39 39.06 22.52
CA LYS A 4 -18.08 38.53 22.04
C LYS A 4 -18.22 37.25 21.20
N SER A 5 -19.22 37.21 20.31
CA SER A 5 -19.49 36.05 19.45
C SER A 5 -19.88 36.44 18.00
N ALA A 6 -19.44 37.61 17.53
CA ALA A 6 -19.76 38.11 16.18
C ALA A 6 -18.53 38.27 15.27
N LEU A 7 -17.40 37.64 15.59
CA LEU A 7 -16.19 37.70 14.75
C LEU A 7 -15.79 36.38 14.07
N TRP A 8 -16.49 35.28 14.36
CA TRP A 8 -16.21 33.96 13.76
C TRP A 8 -17.29 33.48 12.78
N ALA A 9 -18.34 34.29 12.54
CA ALA A 9 -19.42 33.99 11.61
C ALA A 9 -19.33 34.75 10.27
N ILE A 10 -18.26 35.54 10.05
CA ILE A 10 -18.03 36.29 8.80
C ILE A 10 -16.89 35.65 7.95
N LEU A 11 -16.20 34.63 8.47
CA LEU A 11 -15.13 33.90 7.75
C LEU A 11 -15.57 32.56 7.13
N ALA A 12 -16.87 32.28 7.07
CA ALA A 12 -17.42 31.01 6.55
C ALA A 12 -18.34 31.17 5.33
N SER A 13 -18.28 32.31 4.62
CA SER A 13 -19.09 32.55 3.42
C SER A 13 -18.37 33.40 2.38
N LEU A 14 -17.23 32.91 1.89
CA LEU A 14 -16.59 33.38 0.65
C LEU A 14 -15.94 32.18 -0.04
N PRO A 15 -16.70 31.50 -0.91
CA PRO A 15 -16.22 31.37 -2.27
C PRO A 15 -17.38 31.53 -3.25
N PHE A 16 -17.41 32.64 -3.99
CA PHE A 16 -17.88 32.75 -5.38
C PHE A 16 -17.84 34.25 -5.73
N ALA A 17 -17.34 34.58 -6.92
CA ALA A 17 -17.15 35.93 -7.46
C ALA A 17 -15.84 36.66 -7.10
N VAL A 18 -14.69 36.09 -7.46
CA VAL A 18 -13.57 36.84 -8.07
C VAL A 18 -12.93 35.97 -9.15
N ALA A 19 -13.62 35.87 -10.29
CA ALA A 19 -13.07 35.32 -11.54
C ALA A 19 -13.51 36.21 -12.73
N LEU A 20 -13.63 37.51 -12.48
CA LEU A 20 -13.86 38.56 -13.46
C LEU A 20 -13.01 39.74 -12.98
N ILE A 21 -12.27 40.39 -13.88
CA ILE A 21 -11.25 41.42 -13.61
C ILE A 21 -9.84 40.82 -13.40
N PHE A 22 -9.33 40.09 -14.40
CA PHE A 22 -7.97 40.20 -14.96
C PHE A 22 -7.95 39.39 -16.27
N ALA A 23 -8.80 39.78 -17.22
CA ALA A 23 -8.58 39.51 -18.63
C ALA A 23 -7.96 40.78 -19.19
N GLN A 24 -6.64 40.87 -19.16
CA GLN A 24 -5.92 41.79 -20.02
C GLN A 24 -5.76 41.10 -21.36
N ASP A 25 -6.21 41.79 -22.40
CA ASP A 25 -6.21 41.37 -23.79
C ASP A 25 -4.82 40.85 -24.20
N ALA A 26 -4.72 39.53 -24.37
CA ALA A 26 -3.72 38.97 -25.26
C ALA A 26 -4.17 39.31 -26.70
N PRO A 27 -3.28 39.73 -27.60
CA PRO A 27 -3.67 40.00 -28.96
C PRO A 27 -4.16 38.70 -29.61
N GLU A 28 -5.45 38.65 -29.91
CA GLU A 28 -6.02 37.65 -30.80
C GLU A 28 -5.36 37.81 -32.18
N THR A 29 -4.43 36.92 -32.50
CA THR A 29 -4.20 36.56 -33.89
C THR A 29 -5.46 35.83 -34.32
N SER A 30 -6.36 36.53 -35.01
CA SER A 30 -7.53 35.93 -35.64
C SER A 30 -7.05 34.98 -36.74
N ASP A 31 -6.90 33.71 -36.40
CA ASP A 31 -6.91 32.67 -37.41
C ASP A 31 -8.24 32.77 -38.18
N PRO A 32 -8.23 32.66 -39.52
CA PRO A 32 -9.46 32.66 -40.30
C PRO A 32 -10.39 31.55 -39.83
N PRO A 33 -11.72 31.68 -40.04
CA PRO A 33 -12.66 30.59 -39.75
C PRO A 33 -12.20 29.33 -40.50
N PRO A 34 -12.37 28.13 -39.92
CA PRO A 34 -11.95 26.90 -40.59
C PRO A 34 -12.62 26.87 -41.96
N SER A 35 -11.82 26.87 -43.02
CA SER A 35 -12.31 26.54 -44.34
C SER A 35 -13.02 25.20 -44.22
N GLY A 36 -14.24 25.10 -44.78
CA GLY A 36 -14.91 23.80 -44.89
C GLY A 36 -14.01 22.76 -45.58
N PRO A 37 -14.42 21.48 -45.58
CA PRO A 37 -13.69 20.44 -46.31
C PRO A 37 -13.36 20.94 -47.73
N SER A 38 -12.14 20.64 -48.19
CA SER A 38 -11.72 20.98 -49.54
C SER A 38 -12.65 20.34 -50.58
N GLU A 39 -12.58 20.83 -51.82
CA GLU A 39 -13.32 20.24 -52.92
C GLU A 39 -12.96 18.75 -53.13
N GLU A 40 -11.70 18.38 -52.90
CA GLU A 40 -11.24 17.00 -52.96
C GLU A 40 -11.87 16.14 -51.85
N VAL A 41 -11.86 16.63 -50.61
CA VAL A 41 -12.48 15.93 -49.48
C VAL A 41 -13.98 15.74 -49.74
N LEU A 42 -14.68 16.77 -50.22
CA LEU A 42 -16.09 16.67 -50.57
C LEU A 42 -16.35 15.64 -51.68
N ALA A 43 -15.47 15.56 -52.68
CA ALA A 43 -15.57 14.58 -53.76
C ALA A 43 -15.42 13.14 -53.22
N CYS A 44 -14.39 12.86 -52.42
CA CYS A 44 -14.22 11.54 -51.79
C CYS A 44 -15.38 11.20 -50.85
N MET A 45 -15.82 12.15 -50.03
CA MET A 45 -16.90 11.92 -49.07
C MET A 45 -18.26 11.66 -49.72
N SER A 46 -18.46 12.05 -50.99
CA SER A 46 -19.70 11.72 -51.72
C SER A 46 -19.98 10.20 -51.80
N CYS A 47 -18.94 9.37 -51.78
CA CYS A 47 -19.05 7.90 -51.75
C CYS A 47 -18.64 7.27 -50.41
N HIS A 48 -17.83 7.96 -49.60
CA HIS A 48 -17.27 7.46 -48.34
C HIS A 48 -17.97 7.98 -47.08
N ASP A 49 -19.02 8.80 -47.23
CA ASP A 49 -19.83 9.24 -46.10
C ASP A 49 -20.50 8.03 -45.41
N PRO A 50 -20.57 7.98 -44.07
CA PRO A 50 -21.27 6.90 -43.37
C PRO A 50 -22.72 6.68 -43.82
N GLU A 51 -23.38 7.71 -44.36
CA GLU A 51 -24.74 7.66 -44.90
C GLU A 51 -24.77 7.31 -46.40
N ALA A 52 -23.62 7.34 -47.08
CA ALA A 52 -23.50 6.94 -48.49
C ALA A 52 -23.53 5.40 -48.64
N GLN A 53 -24.21 4.91 -49.67
CA GLN A 53 -24.33 3.47 -49.96
C GLN A 53 -23.28 2.97 -50.98
N ALA A 54 -22.29 3.80 -51.33
CA ALA A 54 -21.42 3.60 -52.49
C ALA A 54 -19.99 3.12 -52.15
N GLY A 55 -19.56 3.19 -50.88
CA GLY A 55 -18.21 2.82 -50.47
C GLY A 55 -18.08 2.53 -48.97
N PRO A 56 -16.89 2.07 -48.51
CA PRO A 56 -16.63 1.90 -47.08
C PRO A 56 -16.65 3.26 -46.37
N ALA A 57 -17.37 3.34 -45.25
CA ALA A 57 -17.49 4.56 -44.47
C ALA A 57 -16.14 5.04 -43.93
N VAL A 58 -15.84 6.33 -44.13
CA VAL A 58 -14.65 7.01 -43.59
C VAL A 58 -15.06 7.93 -42.45
N ASN A 59 -14.27 7.94 -41.38
CA ASN A 59 -14.52 8.75 -40.20
C ASN A 59 -13.95 10.17 -40.37
N TYR A 60 -14.55 10.99 -41.23
CA TYR A 60 -14.12 12.37 -41.45
C TYR A 60 -14.21 13.24 -40.17
N THR A 61 -15.15 12.91 -39.27
CA THR A 61 -15.25 13.58 -37.97
C THR A 61 -14.00 13.34 -37.12
N ALA A 62 -13.40 12.14 -37.16
CA ALA A 62 -12.13 11.89 -36.47
C ALA A 62 -10.98 12.69 -37.11
N LEU A 63 -10.89 12.72 -38.45
CA LEU A 63 -9.85 13.47 -39.16
C LEU A 63 -9.90 14.96 -38.85
N SER A 64 -11.10 15.55 -38.88
CA SER A 64 -11.30 16.99 -38.59
C SER A 64 -10.99 17.37 -37.14
N ASN A 65 -10.96 16.39 -36.23
CA ASN A 65 -10.53 16.57 -34.83
C ASN A 65 -9.06 16.18 -34.60
N SER A 66 -8.36 15.75 -35.64
CA SER A 66 -6.95 15.33 -35.57
C SER A 66 -6.00 16.51 -35.85
N PRO A 67 -4.69 16.36 -35.56
CA PRO A 67 -3.66 17.29 -36.02
C PRO A 67 -3.56 17.44 -37.55
N HIS A 68 -4.17 16.53 -38.30
CA HIS A 68 -4.17 16.48 -39.77
C HIS A 68 -5.47 17.03 -40.40
N LYS A 69 -6.29 17.76 -39.63
CA LYS A 69 -7.59 18.29 -40.07
C LYS A 69 -7.55 19.15 -41.35
N ASP A 70 -6.37 19.72 -41.65
CA ASP A 70 -6.16 20.62 -42.78
C ASP A 70 -5.60 19.89 -44.02
N PHE A 71 -5.45 18.56 -43.97
CA PHE A 71 -4.98 17.75 -45.10
C PHE A 71 -6.13 17.13 -45.90
N ASP A 72 -5.90 17.05 -47.21
CA ASP A 72 -6.77 16.34 -48.14
C ASP A 72 -6.56 14.82 -48.05
N CYS A 73 -7.52 14.04 -48.55
CA CYS A 73 -7.45 12.58 -48.52
C CYS A 73 -6.19 12.05 -49.22
N THR A 74 -5.85 12.60 -50.39
CA THR A 74 -4.67 12.21 -51.18
C THR A 74 -3.34 12.57 -50.52
N SER A 75 -3.34 13.47 -49.52
CA SER A 75 -2.12 13.80 -48.78
C SER A 75 -1.58 12.60 -47.99
N CYS A 76 -2.48 11.72 -47.53
CA CYS A 76 -2.14 10.47 -46.85
C CYS A 76 -2.27 9.25 -47.78
N HIS A 77 -3.08 9.36 -48.83
CA HIS A 77 -3.39 8.31 -49.80
C HIS A 77 -2.92 8.71 -51.21
N PRO A 78 -1.60 8.81 -51.45
CA PRO A 78 -1.07 9.45 -52.65
C PRO A 78 -1.38 8.67 -53.94
N SER A 79 -1.70 7.37 -53.85
CA SER A 79 -2.10 6.60 -55.03
C SER A 79 -3.59 6.71 -55.34
N TYR A 80 -4.41 7.29 -54.44
CA TYR A 80 -5.83 7.46 -54.69
C TYR A 80 -6.12 8.68 -55.59
N THR A 81 -7.15 8.57 -56.41
CA THR A 81 -7.71 9.68 -57.18
C THR A 81 -9.20 9.81 -56.85
N ALA A 82 -9.79 10.98 -57.11
CA ALA A 82 -11.22 11.20 -56.88
C ALA A 82 -12.13 10.37 -57.81
N ASP A 83 -11.55 9.67 -58.80
CA ASP A 83 -12.28 8.89 -59.79
C ASP A 83 -12.47 7.44 -59.33
N ALA A 84 -13.73 7.00 -59.26
CA ALA A 84 -14.09 5.60 -59.05
C ALA A 84 -14.32 4.87 -60.40
N PRO A 85 -14.07 3.55 -60.50
CA PRO A 85 -13.69 2.63 -59.43
C PRO A 85 -12.18 2.62 -59.10
N HIS A 86 -11.86 2.46 -57.82
CA HIS A 86 -10.47 2.27 -57.38
C HIS A 86 -9.89 0.94 -57.89
N THR A 87 -8.63 0.96 -58.28
CA THR A 87 -7.90 -0.26 -58.69
C THR A 87 -7.53 -1.12 -57.49
N GLU A 88 -7.22 -2.41 -57.71
CA GLU A 88 -6.75 -3.28 -56.63
C GLU A 88 -5.44 -2.79 -55.99
N GLU A 89 -4.59 -2.12 -56.77
CA GLU A 89 -3.35 -1.53 -56.27
C GLU A 89 -3.61 -0.37 -55.30
N MET A 90 -4.55 0.52 -55.64
CA MET A 90 -4.99 1.61 -54.76
C MET A 90 -5.57 1.04 -53.45
N LEU A 91 -6.40 0.00 -53.53
CA LEU A 91 -7.03 -0.63 -52.36
C LEU A 91 -6.03 -1.36 -51.44
N ALA A 92 -4.83 -1.67 -51.92
CA ALA A 92 -3.76 -2.27 -51.11
C ALA A 92 -2.91 -1.22 -50.38
N GLU A 93 -3.00 0.06 -50.76
CA GLU A 93 -2.23 1.16 -50.17
C GLU A 93 -2.77 1.53 -48.78
N LYS A 94 -1.85 1.76 -47.84
CA LYS A 94 -2.15 2.28 -46.50
C LYS A 94 -1.73 3.74 -46.41
N ALA A 95 -2.30 4.47 -45.46
CA ALA A 95 -1.92 5.86 -45.20
C ALA A 95 -0.41 5.99 -44.99
N ASP A 96 0.24 6.88 -45.76
CA ASP A 96 1.69 7.08 -45.72
C ASP A 96 2.07 8.17 -44.72
N CYS A 97 2.52 7.75 -43.54
CA CYS A 97 3.08 8.67 -42.55
C CYS A 97 4.55 9.02 -42.84
N ALA A 98 5.29 8.18 -43.56
CA ALA A 98 6.75 8.24 -43.65
C ALA A 98 7.24 9.39 -44.53
N SER A 99 6.47 9.77 -45.55
CA SER A 99 6.83 10.89 -46.43
C SER A 99 6.95 12.23 -45.69
N CYS A 100 6.11 12.46 -44.68
CA CYS A 100 6.15 13.69 -43.85
C CYS A 100 6.89 13.50 -42.52
N HIS A 101 7.00 12.26 -42.02
CA HIS A 101 7.66 11.93 -40.75
C HIS A 101 8.81 10.92 -40.93
N PRO A 102 9.83 11.22 -41.76
CA PRO A 102 10.85 10.26 -42.15
C PRO A 102 11.72 9.82 -40.97
N ASP A 103 12.14 10.74 -40.10
CA ASP A 103 13.05 10.44 -38.99
C ASP A 103 12.44 9.48 -37.96
N VAL A 104 11.19 9.75 -37.55
CA VAL A 104 10.48 8.87 -36.59
C VAL A 104 10.06 7.55 -37.23
N SER A 105 9.80 7.54 -38.54
CA SER A 105 9.56 6.31 -39.30
C SER A 105 10.82 5.44 -39.29
N GLU A 106 11.98 6.01 -39.58
CA GLU A 106 13.27 5.30 -39.52
C GLU A 106 13.54 4.74 -38.12
N GLU A 107 13.33 5.56 -37.07
CA GLU A 107 13.50 5.15 -35.68
C GLU A 107 12.56 3.98 -35.31
N PHE A 108 11.28 4.07 -35.68
CA PHE A 108 10.30 3.01 -35.47
C PHE A 108 10.68 1.74 -36.21
N MET A 109 11.10 1.83 -37.48
CA MET A 109 11.52 0.70 -38.31
C MET A 109 12.77 -0.03 -37.78
N ALA A 110 13.59 0.67 -36.99
CA ALA A 110 14.73 0.09 -36.28
C ALA A 110 14.35 -0.62 -34.96
N SER A 111 13.15 -0.36 -34.43
CA SER A 111 12.65 -0.89 -33.16
C SER A 111 12.23 -2.37 -33.24
N VAL A 112 11.99 -2.98 -32.08
CA VAL A 112 11.41 -4.34 -31.99
C VAL A 112 9.93 -4.39 -32.38
N HIS A 113 9.28 -3.24 -32.52
CA HIS A 113 7.85 -3.12 -32.80
C HIS A 113 7.51 -3.03 -34.29
N ALA A 114 8.48 -2.74 -35.16
CA ALA A 114 8.23 -2.65 -36.60
C ALA A 114 8.32 -3.99 -37.34
N LYS A 115 8.93 -5.01 -36.74
CA LYS A 115 9.20 -6.29 -37.40
C LYS A 115 8.58 -7.42 -36.60
N PRO A 116 7.45 -8.01 -37.06
CA PRO A 116 6.83 -9.11 -36.34
C PRO A 116 7.78 -10.32 -36.33
N SER A 117 8.04 -10.88 -35.15
CA SER A 117 8.93 -12.05 -35.01
C SER A 117 8.20 -13.39 -35.14
N VAL A 118 6.86 -13.40 -35.17
CA VAL A 118 6.06 -14.64 -35.11
C VAL A 118 4.90 -14.64 -36.11
N LYS A 119 4.00 -13.66 -36.06
CA LYS A 119 2.82 -13.59 -36.94
C LYS A 119 2.94 -12.39 -37.88
N ALA A 120 2.92 -12.64 -39.19
CA ALA A 120 2.98 -11.58 -40.19
C ALA A 120 1.83 -10.57 -39.99
N GLY A 121 2.15 -9.28 -40.01
CA GLY A 121 1.18 -8.20 -39.79
C GLY A 121 0.74 -7.99 -38.34
N ASP A 122 1.15 -8.83 -37.38
CA ASP A 122 0.77 -8.73 -35.97
C ASP A 122 1.76 -7.86 -35.17
N HIS A 123 1.92 -6.62 -35.63
CA HIS A 123 2.78 -5.61 -35.00
C HIS A 123 2.04 -4.27 -34.93
N PRO A 124 2.34 -3.40 -33.95
CA PRO A 124 1.73 -2.09 -33.91
C PRO A 124 2.15 -1.27 -35.13
N THR A 125 1.29 -0.34 -35.52
CA THR A 125 1.56 0.67 -36.55
C THR A 125 1.44 2.07 -35.95
N CYS A 126 1.82 3.10 -36.70
CA CYS A 126 1.62 4.50 -36.31
C CYS A 126 0.17 4.77 -35.90
N ALA A 127 -0.80 4.29 -36.70
CA ALA A 127 -2.23 4.42 -36.42
C ALA A 127 -2.66 3.60 -35.18
N THR A 128 -2.08 2.43 -34.95
CA THR A 128 -2.38 1.61 -33.76
C THR A 128 -2.04 2.35 -32.47
N CYS A 129 -0.87 3.01 -32.43
CA CYS A 129 -0.43 3.75 -31.24
C CYS A 129 -1.08 5.13 -31.14
N HIS A 130 -1.23 5.86 -32.26
CA HIS A 130 -1.69 7.25 -32.23
C HIS A 130 -3.20 7.44 -32.41
N GLY A 131 -3.88 6.51 -33.07
CA GLY A 131 -5.30 6.59 -33.41
C GLY A 131 -6.11 5.37 -32.98
N GLY A 132 -5.55 4.48 -32.15
CA GLY A 132 -6.22 3.25 -31.71
C GLY A 132 -6.53 2.26 -32.84
N GLY A 133 -5.81 2.37 -33.95
CA GLY A 133 -6.01 1.59 -35.18
C GLY A 133 -6.67 2.37 -36.32
N ASP A 134 -7.27 3.52 -36.05
CA ASP A 134 -7.85 4.39 -37.07
C ASP A 134 -6.84 5.50 -37.47
N PRO A 135 -6.31 5.49 -38.72
CA PRO A 135 -5.39 6.53 -39.19
C PRO A 135 -6.02 7.92 -39.28
N HIS A 136 -7.35 8.03 -39.28
CA HIS A 136 -8.05 9.32 -39.24
C HIS A 136 -8.18 9.88 -37.82
N ALA A 137 -8.01 9.06 -36.78
CA ALA A 137 -8.19 9.45 -35.39
C ALA A 137 -6.87 9.77 -34.65
N VAL A 138 -5.83 10.11 -35.41
CA VAL A 138 -4.48 10.37 -34.89
C VAL A 138 -4.50 11.47 -33.83
N LYS A 139 -3.85 11.21 -32.70
CA LYS A 139 -3.61 12.18 -31.62
C LYS A 139 -2.12 12.30 -31.35
N ILE A 140 -1.68 13.52 -31.02
CA ILE A 140 -0.30 13.73 -30.55
C ILE A 140 -0.17 13.35 -29.07
N VAL A 141 1.01 12.86 -28.67
CA VAL A 141 1.30 12.39 -27.30
C VAL A 141 1.04 13.48 -26.24
N GLY A 142 1.14 14.77 -26.61
CA GLY A 142 0.81 15.90 -25.74
C GLY A 142 -0.67 15.98 -25.33
N GLN A 143 -1.57 15.39 -26.12
CA GLN A 143 -3.01 15.34 -25.84
C GLN A 143 -3.40 14.14 -24.96
N TRP A 144 -2.48 13.20 -24.70
CA TRP A 144 -2.76 12.02 -23.89
C TRP A 144 -2.56 12.30 -22.41
N SER A 145 -3.48 11.83 -21.59
CA SER A 145 -3.22 11.72 -20.16
C SER A 145 -2.03 10.79 -19.91
N ARG A 146 -1.36 10.95 -18.76
CA ARG A 146 -0.21 10.11 -18.42
C ARG A 146 -0.60 8.63 -18.27
N GLN A 147 -1.82 8.35 -17.80
CA GLN A 147 -2.39 7.01 -17.74
C GLN A 147 -2.67 6.45 -19.14
N ALA A 148 -3.22 7.27 -20.07
CA ALA A 148 -3.44 6.83 -21.45
C ALA A 148 -2.13 6.43 -22.14
N LYS A 149 -1.01 7.11 -21.85
CA LYS A 149 0.32 6.72 -22.33
C LYS A 149 0.72 5.31 -21.87
N VAL A 150 0.42 4.95 -20.62
CA VAL A 150 0.65 3.57 -20.13
C VAL A 150 -0.27 2.59 -20.84
N GLU A 151 -1.54 2.97 -21.03
CA GLU A 151 -2.55 2.10 -21.64
C GLU A 151 -2.21 1.72 -23.10
N VAL A 152 -1.60 2.63 -23.86
CA VAL A 152 -1.12 2.34 -25.22
C VAL A 152 -0.19 1.11 -25.21
N CYS A 153 0.74 1.04 -24.27
CA CYS A 153 1.65 -0.10 -24.15
C CYS A 153 0.94 -1.33 -23.56
N SER A 154 0.14 -1.16 -22.49
CA SER A 154 -0.50 -2.30 -21.81
C SER A 154 -1.58 -2.97 -22.65
N SER A 155 -2.20 -2.27 -23.61
CA SER A 155 -3.24 -2.82 -24.48
C SER A 155 -2.81 -4.11 -25.18
N CYS A 156 -1.54 -4.20 -25.60
CA CYS A 156 -0.95 -5.42 -26.15
C CYS A 156 -0.15 -6.22 -25.11
N HIS A 157 0.60 -5.55 -24.23
CA HIS A 157 1.54 -6.22 -23.32
C HIS A 157 0.88 -6.86 -22.08
N ARG A 158 -0.38 -6.51 -21.76
CA ARG A 158 -1.14 -7.13 -20.66
C ARG A 158 -1.80 -8.44 -21.10
N ASP A 159 -1.96 -8.69 -22.40
CA ASP A 159 -2.46 -9.95 -22.93
C ASP A 159 -1.40 -11.04 -22.79
N SER A 160 -1.59 -11.91 -21.79
CA SER A 160 -0.66 -13.00 -21.52
C SER A 160 -0.59 -14.03 -22.64
N ALA A 161 -1.69 -14.30 -23.35
CA ALA A 161 -1.70 -15.26 -24.46
C ALA A 161 -0.90 -14.70 -25.63
N ARG A 162 -1.11 -13.42 -25.95
CA ARG A 162 -0.30 -12.71 -26.94
C ARG A 162 1.17 -12.68 -26.52
N MET A 163 1.51 -12.26 -25.32
CA MET A 163 2.92 -12.20 -24.88
C MET A 163 3.61 -13.57 -24.89
N GLN A 164 2.89 -14.64 -24.59
CA GLN A 164 3.39 -16.01 -24.65
C GLN A 164 3.78 -16.42 -26.07
N ASP A 165 2.97 -16.09 -27.09
CA ASP A 165 3.29 -16.38 -28.50
C ASP A 165 4.63 -15.77 -28.93
N TYR A 166 4.98 -14.61 -28.39
CA TYR A 166 6.23 -13.88 -28.68
C TYR A 166 7.38 -14.23 -27.73
N GLY A 167 7.20 -15.21 -26.83
CA GLY A 167 8.20 -15.59 -25.82
C GLY A 167 8.57 -14.44 -24.89
N LYS A 168 7.65 -13.50 -24.64
CA LYS A 168 7.85 -12.35 -23.76
C LYS A 168 7.30 -12.63 -22.37
N ASN A 169 7.76 -11.86 -21.39
CA ASN A 169 7.32 -12.01 -20.02
C ASN A 169 5.84 -11.56 -19.88
N VAL A 170 4.97 -12.49 -19.52
CA VAL A 170 3.51 -12.27 -19.37
C VAL A 170 3.13 -11.45 -18.14
N GLU A 171 4.07 -11.24 -17.22
CA GLU A 171 3.88 -10.52 -15.96
C GLU A 171 4.45 -9.10 -15.99
N ALA A 172 5.05 -8.66 -17.11
CA ALA A 172 5.76 -7.38 -17.17
C ALA A 172 4.88 -6.18 -16.77
N VAL A 173 3.67 -6.10 -17.32
CA VAL A 173 2.71 -5.04 -16.99
C VAL A 173 2.25 -5.15 -15.54
N ALA A 174 1.85 -6.34 -15.09
CA ALA A 174 1.41 -6.55 -13.70
C ALA A 174 2.51 -6.20 -12.69
N SER A 175 3.75 -6.60 -12.98
CA SER A 175 4.91 -6.30 -12.14
C SER A 175 5.24 -4.80 -12.11
N TYR A 176 4.97 -4.06 -13.19
CA TYR A 176 5.08 -2.61 -13.19
C TYR A 176 3.93 -1.96 -12.39
N ASP A 177 2.70 -2.42 -12.58
CA ASP A 177 1.52 -1.92 -11.87
C ASP A 177 1.69 -2.05 -10.34
N HIS A 178 2.35 -3.12 -9.89
CA HIS A 178 2.68 -3.35 -8.47
C HIS A 178 3.90 -2.56 -7.95
N SER A 179 4.72 -1.99 -8.84
CA SER A 179 5.87 -1.18 -8.47
C SER A 179 5.44 0.16 -7.84
N PHE A 180 6.38 0.86 -7.22
CA PHE A 180 6.12 2.21 -6.70
C PHE A 180 5.66 3.18 -7.78
N HIS A 181 6.26 3.12 -8.98
CA HIS A 181 5.90 4.00 -10.08
C HIS A 181 4.49 3.71 -10.61
N GLY A 182 4.18 2.43 -10.84
CA GLY A 182 2.86 1.99 -11.28
C GLY A 182 1.76 2.37 -10.28
N LYS A 183 1.95 2.06 -9.00
CA LYS A 183 0.98 2.42 -7.95
C LYS A 183 0.78 3.93 -7.84
N ALA A 184 1.87 4.71 -7.86
CA ALA A 184 1.81 6.16 -7.74
C ALA A 184 0.91 6.77 -8.82
N LEU A 185 1.08 6.36 -10.08
CA LEU A 185 0.27 6.87 -11.19
C LEU A 185 -1.13 6.25 -11.26
N LEU A 186 -1.20 4.92 -11.30
CA LEU A 186 -2.41 4.18 -11.66
C LEU A 186 -3.40 4.07 -10.51
N LYS A 187 -2.91 4.11 -9.26
CA LYS A 187 -3.77 3.96 -8.06
C LYS A 187 -3.96 5.28 -7.33
N PHE A 188 -2.99 6.19 -7.39
CA PHE A 188 -3.05 7.44 -6.63
C PHE A 188 -2.96 8.71 -7.48
N GLY A 189 -2.91 8.59 -8.81
CA GLY A 189 -2.97 9.74 -9.72
C GLY A 189 -1.76 10.67 -9.68
N ASN A 190 -0.64 10.23 -9.10
CA ASN A 190 0.58 11.03 -9.07
C ASN A 190 1.22 11.05 -10.46
N LEU A 191 1.29 12.24 -11.06
CA LEU A 191 1.85 12.45 -12.40
C LEU A 191 3.39 12.57 -12.40
N ASP A 192 4.00 12.80 -11.24
CA ASP A 192 5.45 12.92 -11.04
C ASP A 192 6.05 11.53 -10.73
N THR A 193 5.97 10.64 -11.72
CA THR A 193 6.50 9.28 -11.63
C THR A 193 6.77 8.71 -13.02
N ALA A 194 7.80 7.87 -13.15
CA ALA A 194 8.15 7.28 -14.43
C ALA A 194 7.05 6.35 -14.96
N ILE A 195 6.88 6.31 -16.27
CA ILE A 195 6.03 5.38 -17.03
C ILE A 195 6.86 4.53 -17.98
N CYS A 196 6.23 3.58 -18.68
CA CYS A 196 6.89 2.67 -19.61
C CYS A 196 7.84 3.40 -20.57
N MET A 197 7.39 4.51 -21.16
CA MET A 197 8.16 5.27 -22.16
C MET A 197 9.39 5.99 -21.59
N ASP A 198 9.35 6.40 -20.32
CA ASP A 198 10.47 7.09 -19.68
C ASP A 198 11.69 6.15 -19.52
N CYS A 199 11.43 4.85 -19.41
CA CYS A 199 12.47 3.83 -19.30
C CYS A 199 12.76 3.15 -20.65
N HIS A 200 11.73 2.78 -21.43
CA HIS A 200 11.87 1.93 -22.63
C HIS A 200 11.95 2.71 -23.95
N GLY A 201 11.70 4.02 -23.95
CA GLY A 201 11.51 4.80 -25.18
C GLY A 201 10.09 4.66 -25.75
N HIS A 202 9.85 5.27 -26.92
CA HIS A 202 8.51 5.36 -27.52
C HIS A 202 8.46 5.00 -29.01
N HIS A 203 9.38 5.49 -29.84
CA HIS A 203 9.49 5.07 -31.25
C HIS A 203 10.65 4.07 -31.46
N GLY A 204 11.84 4.37 -30.93
CA GLY A 204 13.01 3.46 -30.92
C GLY A 204 13.03 2.49 -29.74
N VAL A 205 11.97 1.71 -29.56
CA VAL A 205 11.94 0.71 -28.47
C VAL A 205 12.82 -0.49 -28.83
N PHE A 206 13.96 -0.63 -28.15
CA PHE A 206 14.90 -1.73 -28.36
C PHE A 206 14.82 -2.79 -27.25
N ALA A 207 15.17 -4.03 -27.58
CA ALA A 207 15.28 -5.11 -26.59
C ALA A 207 16.29 -4.77 -25.49
N HIS A 208 16.05 -5.21 -24.25
CA HIS A 208 16.96 -4.96 -23.12
C HIS A 208 18.40 -5.49 -23.30
N THR A 209 18.63 -6.38 -24.26
CA THR A 209 19.94 -6.92 -24.64
C THR A 209 20.64 -6.12 -25.75
N ASP A 210 19.94 -5.16 -26.37
CA ASP A 210 20.52 -4.28 -27.37
C ASP A 210 21.26 -3.12 -26.67
N PRO A 211 22.54 -2.86 -26.98
CA PRO A 211 23.30 -1.76 -26.38
C PRO A 211 22.70 -0.36 -26.59
N ARG A 212 21.83 -0.18 -27.59
CA ARG A 212 21.10 1.08 -27.84
C ARG A 212 19.91 1.26 -26.89
N SER A 213 19.44 0.19 -26.25
CA SER A 213 18.29 0.24 -25.36
C SER A 213 18.60 1.04 -24.10
N THR A 214 17.71 1.96 -23.74
CA THR A 214 17.77 2.73 -22.48
C THR A 214 17.62 1.84 -21.24
N VAL A 215 17.03 0.64 -21.39
CA VAL A 215 16.95 -0.38 -20.33
C VAL A 215 18.04 -1.44 -20.42
N HIS A 216 19.05 -1.27 -21.28
CA HIS A 216 20.25 -2.11 -21.26
C HIS A 216 20.99 -1.97 -19.93
N GLN A 217 21.58 -3.04 -19.41
CA GLN A 217 22.21 -3.06 -18.09
C GLN A 217 23.24 -1.94 -17.90
N ASP A 218 24.02 -1.65 -18.93
CA ASP A 218 25.04 -0.58 -18.92
C ASP A 218 24.44 0.83 -19.01
N ASN A 219 23.24 0.97 -19.57
CA ASN A 219 22.55 2.24 -19.75
C ASN A 219 21.62 2.59 -18.58
N LEU A 220 21.22 1.62 -17.75
CA LEU A 220 20.26 1.82 -16.65
C LEU A 220 20.66 2.95 -15.71
N THR A 221 21.95 3.09 -15.38
CA THR A 221 22.41 4.19 -14.52
C THR A 221 22.09 5.54 -15.16
N LYS A 222 22.36 5.71 -16.46
CA LYS A 222 22.06 6.94 -17.21
C LYS A 222 20.55 7.19 -17.28
N THR A 223 19.75 6.13 -17.45
CA THR A 223 18.28 6.21 -17.51
C THR A 223 17.67 6.60 -16.17
N CYS A 224 18.10 5.97 -15.07
CA CYS A 224 17.56 6.27 -13.75
C CYS A 224 18.04 7.61 -13.18
N SER A 225 19.23 8.08 -13.57
CA SER A 225 19.84 9.33 -13.07
C SER A 225 19.52 10.58 -13.91
N GLN A 226 18.59 10.48 -14.86
CA GLN A 226 18.11 11.63 -15.63
C GLN A 226 17.56 12.75 -14.74
N ALA A 227 17.58 13.97 -15.27
CA ALA A 227 16.97 15.12 -14.62
C ALA A 227 15.46 14.86 -14.43
N GLY A 228 14.96 15.04 -13.21
CA GLY A 228 13.57 14.71 -12.85
C GLY A 228 13.33 13.27 -12.39
N CYS A 229 14.35 12.40 -12.41
CA CYS A 229 14.28 11.06 -11.83
C CYS A 229 15.14 10.96 -10.55
N HIS A 230 16.13 10.06 -10.52
CA HIS A 230 16.97 9.81 -9.35
C HIS A 230 18.37 10.39 -9.54
N VAL A 231 18.49 11.72 -9.47
CA VAL A 231 19.76 12.43 -9.65
C VAL A 231 20.82 11.90 -8.69
N GLY A 232 21.97 11.50 -9.23
CA GLY A 232 23.08 10.90 -8.46
C GLY A 232 22.93 9.40 -8.16
N ALA A 233 21.92 8.72 -8.72
CA ALA A 233 21.78 7.27 -8.61
C ALA A 233 22.98 6.53 -9.24
N GLY A 234 23.57 5.63 -8.45
CA GLY A 234 24.60 4.70 -8.91
C GLY A 234 24.05 3.42 -9.52
N GLN A 235 24.96 2.55 -9.98
CA GLN A 235 24.61 1.31 -10.67
C GLN A 235 23.78 0.35 -9.82
N ASN A 236 24.13 0.13 -8.54
CA ASN A 236 23.38 -0.81 -7.69
C ASN A 236 21.93 -0.39 -7.46
N PHE A 237 21.66 0.92 -7.41
CA PHE A 237 20.30 1.44 -7.40
C PHE A 237 19.59 1.15 -8.73
N ALA A 238 20.22 1.50 -9.85
CA ALA A 238 19.59 1.40 -11.16
C ALA A 238 19.27 -0.05 -11.56
N VAL A 239 20.13 -1.00 -11.19
CA VAL A 239 19.96 -2.43 -11.46
C VAL A 239 19.19 -3.18 -10.36
N SER A 240 18.60 -2.48 -9.39
CA SER A 240 17.85 -3.12 -8.30
C SER A 240 16.54 -3.77 -8.76
N GLY A 241 16.09 -3.52 -9.99
CA GLY A 241 14.86 -4.08 -10.54
C GLY A 241 13.58 -3.58 -9.88
N ALA A 242 13.62 -2.44 -9.17
CA ALA A 242 12.48 -1.94 -8.39
C ALA A 242 11.23 -1.60 -9.22
N SER A 243 11.39 -1.33 -10.52
CA SER A 243 10.29 -1.04 -11.45
C SER A 243 9.59 -2.29 -12.00
N HIS A 244 10.25 -3.44 -11.98
CA HIS A 244 9.66 -4.76 -12.29
C HIS A 244 9.97 -5.73 -11.15
N MET A 245 9.44 -5.41 -9.97
CA MET A 245 9.85 -6.03 -8.71
C MET A 245 9.47 -7.51 -8.62
N ASP A 246 8.26 -7.89 -9.05
CA ASP A 246 7.81 -9.29 -8.99
C ASP A 246 8.68 -10.19 -9.88
N ILE A 247 9.06 -9.70 -11.07
CA ILE A 247 9.99 -10.39 -11.98
C ILE A 247 11.38 -10.50 -11.35
N THR A 248 11.84 -9.44 -10.69
CA THR A 248 13.16 -9.43 -10.02
C THR A 248 13.18 -10.47 -8.88
N ILE A 249 12.12 -10.54 -8.10
CA ILE A 249 11.98 -11.51 -6.99
C ILE A 249 11.92 -12.95 -7.50
N SER A 250 11.25 -13.19 -8.64
CA SER A 250 11.13 -14.55 -9.19
C SER A 250 12.42 -15.06 -9.83
N ARG A 251 13.29 -14.16 -10.31
CA ARG A 251 14.58 -14.51 -10.91
C ARG A 251 15.72 -14.65 -9.90
N GLU A 252 15.71 -13.87 -8.82
CA GLU A 252 16.76 -13.86 -7.81
C GLU A 252 16.44 -14.82 -6.64
N PRO A 253 17.15 -15.97 -6.50
CA PRO A 253 16.80 -16.99 -5.51
C PRO A 253 16.80 -16.49 -4.06
N LEU A 254 17.70 -15.55 -3.74
CA LEU A 254 17.77 -14.95 -2.41
C LEU A 254 16.50 -14.13 -2.09
N LEU A 255 16.02 -13.33 -3.04
CA LEU A 255 14.79 -12.54 -2.85
C LEU A 255 13.57 -13.46 -2.73
N GLY A 256 13.51 -14.51 -3.56
CA GLY A 256 12.48 -15.55 -3.44
C GLY A 256 12.50 -16.23 -2.06
N ALA A 257 13.67 -16.59 -1.54
CA ALA A 257 13.81 -17.19 -0.22
C ALA A 257 13.37 -16.23 0.91
N ILE A 258 13.74 -14.95 0.83
CA ILE A 258 13.31 -13.92 1.80
C ILE A 258 11.78 -13.78 1.76
N LEU A 259 11.17 -13.73 0.57
CA LEU A 259 9.72 -13.65 0.42
C LEU A 259 9.01 -14.86 1.04
N VAL A 260 9.49 -16.08 0.76
CA VAL A 260 8.93 -17.30 1.34
C VAL A 260 9.09 -17.33 2.85
N PHE A 261 10.26 -16.95 3.37
CA PHE A 261 10.50 -16.84 4.81
C PHE A 261 9.48 -15.94 5.49
N PHE A 262 9.29 -14.71 5.01
CA PHE A 262 8.35 -13.76 5.60
C PHE A 262 6.89 -14.22 5.46
N ARG A 263 6.51 -14.83 4.33
CA ARG A 263 5.17 -15.42 4.17
C ARG A 263 4.93 -16.51 5.20
N VAL A 264 5.84 -17.48 5.32
CA VAL A 264 5.73 -18.58 6.29
C VAL A 264 5.68 -18.02 7.71
N LEU A 265 6.54 -17.06 8.05
CA LEU A 265 6.56 -16.42 9.36
C LEU A 265 5.22 -15.74 9.68
N VAL A 266 4.70 -14.92 8.77
CA VAL A 266 3.43 -14.19 8.95
C VAL A 266 2.27 -15.15 9.14
N PHE A 267 2.10 -16.13 8.25
CA PHE A 267 0.96 -17.04 8.31
C PHE A 267 1.04 -18.01 9.48
N SER A 268 2.24 -18.53 9.80
CA SER A 268 2.41 -19.42 10.95
C SER A 268 2.22 -18.70 12.27
N MET A 269 2.75 -17.48 12.41
CA MET A 269 2.53 -16.67 13.62
C MET A 269 1.07 -16.26 13.76
N ALA A 270 0.43 -15.78 12.69
CA ALA A 270 -0.99 -15.43 12.73
C ALA A 270 -1.85 -16.64 13.14
N ALA A 271 -1.59 -17.83 12.59
CA ALA A 271 -2.29 -19.05 12.99
C ALA A 271 -2.04 -19.38 14.47
N PHE A 272 -0.79 -19.30 14.95
CA PHE A 272 -0.45 -19.54 16.35
C PHE A 272 -1.20 -18.60 17.31
N LEU A 273 -1.19 -17.30 17.03
CA LEU A 273 -1.89 -16.30 17.85
C LEU A 273 -3.40 -16.54 17.84
N MET A 274 -3.98 -16.85 16.67
CA MET A 274 -5.41 -17.12 16.54
C MET A 274 -5.86 -18.39 17.26
N ILE A 275 -5.04 -19.45 17.25
CA ILE A 275 -5.30 -20.65 18.05
C ILE A 275 -5.30 -20.29 19.54
N GLY A 276 -4.31 -19.51 20.00
CA GLY A 276 -4.24 -19.04 21.38
C GLY A 276 -5.48 -18.26 21.81
N VAL A 277 -5.89 -17.27 21.02
CA VAL A 277 -7.09 -16.45 21.27
C VAL A 277 -8.36 -17.30 21.23
N GLY A 278 -8.49 -18.19 20.25
CA GLY A 278 -9.65 -19.07 20.13
C GLY A 278 -9.81 -20.02 21.32
N LEU A 279 -8.69 -20.55 21.82
CA LEU A 279 -8.65 -21.39 23.01
C LEU A 279 -9.04 -20.61 24.28
N ASP A 280 -8.54 -19.38 24.44
CA ASP A 280 -8.91 -18.49 25.56
C ASP A 280 -10.40 -18.12 25.51
N LEU A 281 -10.91 -17.70 24.35
CA LEU A 281 -12.33 -17.39 24.14
C LEU A 281 -13.22 -18.61 24.44
N ARG A 282 -12.84 -19.80 23.96
CA ARG A 282 -13.58 -21.04 24.26
C ARG A 282 -13.66 -21.26 25.77
N ARG A 283 -12.55 -21.10 26.49
CA ARG A 283 -12.51 -21.25 27.95
C ARG A 283 -13.34 -20.17 28.64
N ALA A 284 -13.29 -18.92 28.19
CA ALA A 284 -14.09 -17.83 28.75
C ALA A 284 -15.61 -18.03 28.55
N ILE A 285 -16.03 -18.63 27.43
CA ILE A 285 -17.46 -18.81 27.12
C ILE A 285 -18.04 -20.05 27.78
N ILE A 286 -17.31 -21.17 27.75
CA ILE A 286 -17.81 -22.51 28.17
C ILE A 286 -17.28 -22.91 29.56
N GLY A 287 -16.20 -22.27 30.03
CA GLY A 287 -15.53 -22.61 31.28
C GLY A 287 -16.40 -22.41 32.53
N PRO A 288 -15.98 -23.00 33.65
CA PRO A 288 -16.78 -23.03 34.88
C PRO A 288 -17.05 -21.63 35.44
N GLU A 289 -16.05 -20.75 35.39
CA GLU A 289 -16.16 -19.38 35.88
C GLU A 289 -16.58 -18.42 34.75
N PRO A 290 -17.65 -17.63 34.94
CA PRO A 290 -18.06 -16.65 33.94
C PRO A 290 -17.09 -15.46 33.91
N PRO A 291 -16.83 -14.88 32.72
CA PRO A 291 -15.94 -13.74 32.59
C PRO A 291 -16.61 -12.46 33.13
N ARG A 292 -15.80 -11.45 33.44
CA ARG A 292 -16.25 -10.15 33.98
C ARG A 292 -17.34 -9.49 33.15
N CYS A 293 -17.24 -9.58 31.82
CA CYS A 293 -18.25 -9.00 30.92
C CYS A 293 -19.50 -9.87 30.72
N GLY A 294 -19.56 -11.07 31.30
CA GLY A 294 -20.63 -12.04 31.04
C GLY A 294 -20.44 -12.84 29.74
N ARG A 295 -21.02 -14.04 29.69
CA ARG A 295 -20.85 -15.00 28.58
C ARG A 295 -21.44 -14.50 27.25
N SER A 296 -22.58 -13.80 27.29
CA SER A 296 -23.22 -13.27 26.08
C SER A 296 -22.36 -12.22 25.39
N VAL A 297 -21.82 -11.27 26.17
CA VAL A 297 -20.89 -10.26 25.64
C VAL A 297 -19.60 -10.93 25.14
N ALA A 298 -19.04 -11.89 25.88
CA ALA A 298 -17.86 -12.64 25.47
C ALA A 298 -18.04 -13.37 24.13
N PHE A 299 -19.21 -13.98 23.90
CA PHE A 299 -19.54 -14.66 22.65
C PHE A 299 -19.61 -13.69 21.47
N ILE A 300 -20.29 -12.55 21.63
CA ILE A 300 -20.40 -11.52 20.59
C ILE A 300 -19.02 -10.91 20.27
N LEU A 301 -18.21 -10.65 21.30
CA LEU A 301 -16.82 -10.18 21.13
C LEU A 301 -15.99 -11.18 20.33
N GLY A 302 -16.08 -12.47 20.66
CA GLY A 302 -15.37 -13.52 19.94
C GLY A 302 -15.75 -13.58 18.46
N LEU A 303 -17.05 -13.52 18.14
CA LEU A 303 -17.52 -13.49 16.75
C LEU A 303 -17.06 -12.23 16.01
N GLY A 304 -17.15 -11.06 16.65
CA GLY A 304 -16.71 -9.80 16.06
C GLY A 304 -15.21 -9.80 15.76
N PHE A 305 -14.40 -10.27 16.70
CA PHE A 305 -12.96 -10.42 16.54
C PHE A 305 -12.60 -11.39 15.40
N LEU A 306 -13.21 -12.57 15.37
CA LEU A 306 -12.98 -13.57 14.31
C LEU A 306 -13.35 -13.02 12.93
N ALA A 307 -14.43 -12.24 12.82
CA ALA A 307 -14.84 -11.62 11.57
C ALA A 307 -13.83 -10.57 11.07
N ILE A 308 -13.22 -9.77 11.97
CA ILE A 308 -12.16 -8.81 11.62
C ILE A 308 -10.91 -9.55 11.12
N VAL A 309 -10.50 -10.62 11.81
CA VAL A 309 -9.32 -11.38 11.38
C VAL A 309 -9.58 -12.10 10.05
N ALA A 310 -10.77 -12.64 9.86
CA ALA A 310 -11.18 -13.23 8.58
C ALA A 310 -11.12 -12.19 7.45
N ALA A 311 -11.57 -10.95 7.69
CA ALA A 311 -11.49 -9.87 6.71
C ALA A 311 -10.04 -9.58 6.29
N ILE A 312 -9.11 -9.54 7.25
CA ILE A 312 -7.69 -9.29 6.96
C ILE A 312 -7.08 -10.46 6.19
N PHE A 313 -7.44 -11.69 6.54
CA PHE A 313 -6.97 -12.88 5.84
C PHE A 313 -7.49 -12.93 4.40
N GLN A 314 -8.78 -12.65 4.20
CA GLN A 314 -9.38 -12.51 2.86
C GLN A 314 -8.66 -11.44 2.05
N ALA A 315 -8.44 -10.25 2.62
CA ALA A 315 -7.72 -9.17 1.93
C ALA A 315 -6.27 -9.55 1.61
N THR A 316 -5.59 -10.30 2.48
CA THR A 316 -4.20 -10.72 2.28
C THR A 316 -4.08 -11.80 1.20
N LEU A 317 -5.07 -12.68 1.08
CA LEU A 317 -5.13 -13.73 0.07
C LEU A 317 -5.87 -13.32 -1.21
N ASN A 318 -6.26 -12.04 -1.32
CA ASN A 318 -7.04 -11.51 -2.44
C ASN A 318 -8.36 -12.29 -2.68
N LEU A 319 -9.01 -12.74 -1.60
CA LEU A 319 -10.32 -13.39 -1.61
C LEU A 319 -11.45 -12.33 -1.54
N PRO A 320 -12.63 -12.59 -2.13
CA PRO A 320 -13.76 -11.68 -2.04
C PRO A 320 -14.34 -11.62 -0.62
N GLY A 321 -15.05 -10.52 -0.31
CA GLY A 321 -15.76 -10.33 0.95
C GLY A 321 -15.08 -9.62 2.14
N PRO A 322 -13.84 -9.08 2.08
CA PRO A 322 -13.20 -8.48 3.26
C PRO A 322 -13.97 -7.29 3.83
N LEU A 323 -14.60 -6.48 2.97
CA LEU A 323 -15.47 -5.38 3.41
C LEU A 323 -16.66 -5.86 4.24
N ILE A 324 -17.32 -6.94 3.79
CA ILE A 324 -18.48 -7.51 4.48
C ILE A 324 -18.05 -8.07 5.83
N SER A 325 -16.98 -8.87 5.87
CA SER A 325 -16.45 -9.45 7.10
C SER A 325 -15.99 -8.37 8.09
N SER A 326 -15.35 -7.30 7.61
CA SER A 326 -14.96 -6.18 8.47
C SER A 326 -16.16 -5.41 9.03
N GLY A 327 -17.21 -5.18 8.21
CA GLY A 327 -18.44 -4.53 8.63
C GLY A 327 -19.21 -5.33 9.69
N ILE A 328 -19.32 -6.64 9.49
CA ILE A 328 -19.89 -7.57 10.49
C ILE A 328 -19.08 -7.51 11.79
N GLY A 329 -17.75 -7.57 11.67
CA GLY A 329 -16.84 -7.53 12.82
C GLY A 329 -17.02 -6.27 13.66
N VAL A 330 -16.96 -5.09 13.03
CA VAL A 330 -17.17 -3.79 13.70
C VAL A 330 -18.57 -3.70 14.30
N GLY A 331 -19.60 -4.13 13.58
CA GLY A 331 -20.99 -4.13 14.06
C GLY A 331 -21.17 -4.98 15.33
N LEU A 332 -20.58 -6.18 15.37
CA LEU A 332 -20.61 -7.06 16.53
C LEU A 332 -19.83 -6.48 17.72
N LEU A 333 -18.66 -5.86 17.50
CA LEU A 333 -17.92 -5.20 18.58
C LEU A 333 -18.71 -4.02 19.17
N LEU A 334 -19.35 -3.20 18.33
CA LEU A 334 -20.21 -2.11 18.78
C LEU A 334 -21.43 -2.61 19.55
N LEU A 335 -22.03 -3.72 19.08
CA LEU A 335 -23.11 -4.40 19.78
C LEU A 335 -22.67 -4.89 21.17
N ALA A 336 -21.49 -5.53 21.26
CA ALA A 336 -20.93 -5.99 22.53
C ALA A 336 -20.71 -4.84 23.52
N VAL A 337 -20.14 -3.71 23.06
CA VAL A 337 -19.99 -2.50 23.88
C VAL A 337 -21.34 -1.97 24.36
N THR A 338 -22.35 -1.99 23.49
CA THR A 338 -23.69 -1.48 23.80
C THR A 338 -24.38 -2.35 24.84
N ILE A 339 -24.38 -3.68 24.66
CA ILE A 339 -24.95 -4.64 25.61
C ILE A 339 -24.22 -4.52 26.96
N PHE A 340 -22.89 -4.50 26.96
CA PHE A 340 -22.10 -4.33 28.18
C PHE A 340 -22.49 -3.05 28.93
N LYS A 341 -22.61 -1.91 28.22
CA LYS A 341 -23.04 -0.65 28.86
C LYS A 341 -24.45 -0.77 29.44
N ILE A 342 -25.37 -1.45 28.77
CA ILE A 342 -26.74 -1.68 29.27
C ILE A 342 -26.71 -2.52 30.55
N GLU A 343 -25.96 -3.63 30.57
CA GLU A 343 -25.80 -4.50 31.74
C GLU A 343 -25.16 -3.78 32.94
N GLN A 344 -24.31 -2.78 32.69
CA GLN A 344 -23.65 -1.98 33.74
C GLN A 344 -24.50 -0.81 34.26
N ARG A 345 -25.50 -0.32 33.52
CA ARG A 345 -26.32 0.86 33.91
C ARG A 345 -27.03 0.72 35.26
N GLY A 346 -27.25 -0.51 35.75
CA GLY A 346 -27.87 -0.79 37.04
C GLY A 346 -26.90 -1.12 38.18
N LYS A 347 -25.60 -1.30 37.90
CA LYS A 347 -24.59 -1.62 38.92
C LYS A 347 -24.00 -0.32 39.45
N LYS A 348 -24.09 -0.08 40.77
CA LYS A 348 -23.36 1.03 41.39
C LYS A 348 -21.86 0.80 41.14
N PRO A 349 -21.09 1.82 40.71
CA PRO A 349 -19.64 1.69 40.69
C PRO A 349 -19.20 1.31 42.10
N GLU A 350 -18.53 0.16 42.24
CA GLU A 350 -17.92 -0.19 43.51
C GLU A 350 -17.01 0.97 43.93
N PRO A 351 -17.09 1.44 45.18
CA PRO A 351 -16.16 2.44 45.68
C PRO A 351 -14.73 1.95 45.43
N GLU A 352 -13.87 2.75 44.81
CA GLU A 352 -12.42 2.48 44.69
C GLU A 352 -11.73 2.57 46.08
N VAL A 353 -12.15 1.75 47.04
CA VAL A 353 -11.67 1.77 48.44
C VAL A 353 -10.50 0.77 48.64
N GLY A 354 -9.98 0.20 47.56
CA GLY A 354 -8.86 -0.74 47.58
C GLY A 354 -7.47 -0.09 47.44
N ARG A 355 -6.43 -0.77 47.93
CA ARG A 355 -5.03 -0.39 47.71
C ARG A 355 -4.72 -0.35 46.21
N LYS A 356 -3.94 0.65 45.78
CA LYS A 356 -3.48 0.80 44.39
C LYS A 356 -1.98 0.60 44.30
N PHE A 357 -1.54 -0.18 43.32
CA PHE A 357 -0.13 -0.52 43.10
C PHE A 357 0.39 0.12 41.81
N LEU A 358 1.47 0.90 41.90
CA LEU A 358 2.10 1.53 40.74
C LEU A 358 2.85 0.48 39.90
N ARG A 359 2.46 0.36 38.63
CA ARG A 359 3.03 -0.59 37.65
C ARG A 359 3.76 0.12 36.52
N LEU A 360 3.20 1.22 36.01
CA LEU A 360 3.79 2.03 34.93
C LEU A 360 3.99 3.48 35.36
N THR A 361 5.24 3.92 35.27
CA THR A 361 5.63 5.32 35.49
C THR A 361 5.05 6.24 34.40
N VAL A 362 4.91 7.53 34.70
CA VAL A 362 4.48 8.54 33.71
C VAL A 362 5.35 8.51 32.46
N PHE A 363 6.66 8.37 32.63
CA PHE A 363 7.61 8.27 31.52
C PHE A 363 7.30 7.08 30.58
N GLN A 364 7.05 5.90 31.14
CA GLN A 364 6.68 4.71 30.35
C GLN A 364 5.33 4.88 29.64
N ARG A 365 4.36 5.55 30.29
CA ARG A 365 3.06 5.83 29.66
C ARG A 365 3.17 6.81 28.50
N ILE A 366 4.02 7.83 28.61
CA ILE A 366 4.32 8.75 27.51
C ILE A 366 4.99 7.99 26.35
N GLN A 367 6.00 7.14 26.63
CA GLN A 367 6.63 6.31 25.61
C GLN A 367 5.61 5.42 24.91
N HIS A 368 4.75 4.74 25.66
CA HIS A 368 3.68 3.92 25.11
C HIS A 368 2.71 4.73 24.25
N ALA A 369 2.27 5.91 24.69
CA ALA A 369 1.35 6.76 23.93
C ALA A 369 1.97 7.22 22.60
N VAL A 370 3.23 7.65 22.61
CA VAL A 370 3.96 8.04 21.39
C VAL A 370 4.10 6.85 20.44
N MET A 371 4.45 5.68 20.96
CA MET A 371 4.57 4.44 20.17
C MET A 371 3.22 4.01 19.58
N ALA A 372 2.14 4.01 20.36
CA ALA A 372 0.81 3.63 19.90
C ALA A 372 0.26 4.58 18.82
N ILE A 373 0.43 5.88 19.00
CA ILE A 373 -0.01 6.89 18.02
C ILE A 373 0.81 6.77 16.74
N SER A 374 2.14 6.71 16.84
CA SER A 374 3.01 6.58 15.67
C SER A 374 2.77 5.27 14.92
N PHE A 375 2.62 4.15 15.62
CA PHE A 375 2.25 2.87 15.01
C PHE A 375 0.91 2.96 14.26
N GLY A 376 -0.12 3.53 14.89
CA GLY A 376 -1.43 3.73 14.26
C GLY A 376 -1.34 4.55 12.97
N LEU A 377 -0.58 5.66 12.98
CA LEU A 377 -0.35 6.49 11.79
C LEU A 377 0.44 5.75 10.71
N LEU A 378 1.45 4.95 11.07
CA LEU A 378 2.23 4.13 10.14
C LEU A 378 1.35 3.07 9.45
N VAL A 379 0.48 2.41 10.21
CA VAL A 379 -0.48 1.44 9.65
C VAL A 379 -1.49 2.12 8.73
N LEU A 380 -2.07 3.25 9.15
CA LEU A 380 -3.05 4.01 8.36
C LEU A 380 -2.48 4.54 7.04
N THR A 381 -1.19 4.82 6.99
CA THR A 381 -0.52 5.33 5.78
C THR A 381 0.15 4.23 4.95
N GLY A 382 0.63 3.16 5.58
CA GLY A 382 1.33 2.06 4.91
C GLY A 382 0.41 0.99 4.31
N MET A 383 -0.65 0.60 5.03
CA MET A 383 -1.55 -0.47 4.56
C MET A 383 -2.29 -0.13 3.27
N PRO A 384 -2.80 1.10 3.06
CA PRO A 384 -3.41 1.46 1.77
C PRO A 384 -2.45 1.41 0.58
N VAL A 385 -1.18 1.77 0.78
CA VAL A 385 -0.15 1.69 -0.28
C VAL A 385 0.20 0.23 -0.60
N ARG A 386 0.21 -0.63 0.42
CA ARG A 386 0.39 -2.07 0.24
C ARG A 386 -0.80 -2.70 -0.50
N GLN A 387 -2.02 -2.41 -0.05
CA GLN A 387 -3.29 -2.93 -0.57
C GLN A 387 -3.99 -1.94 -1.49
N SER A 388 -3.25 -1.43 -2.50
CA SER A 388 -3.74 -0.41 -3.43
C SER A 388 -4.91 -0.87 -4.32
N GLU A 389 -5.14 -2.19 -4.41
CA GLU A 389 -6.29 -2.78 -5.11
C GLU A 389 -7.61 -2.64 -4.33
N SER A 390 -7.55 -2.39 -3.02
CA SER A 390 -8.74 -2.15 -2.23
C SER A 390 -9.24 -0.72 -2.44
N ASP A 391 -10.34 -0.56 -3.18
CA ASP A 391 -10.96 0.75 -3.40
C ASP A 391 -11.27 1.47 -2.08
N PHE A 392 -11.68 0.74 -1.04
CA PHE A 392 -11.93 1.33 0.29
C PHE A 392 -10.67 1.95 0.89
N LEU A 393 -9.57 1.19 0.96
CA LEU A 393 -8.31 1.69 1.53
C LEU A 393 -7.71 2.81 0.68
N ARG A 394 -7.81 2.69 -0.65
CA ARG A 394 -7.40 3.74 -1.59
C ARG A 394 -8.18 5.03 -1.34
N ASN A 395 -9.52 4.95 -1.26
CA ASN A 395 -10.37 6.12 -1.04
C ASN A 395 -10.12 6.74 0.35
N LEU A 396 -9.89 5.92 1.38
CA LEU A 396 -9.49 6.40 2.70
C LEU A 396 -8.16 7.17 2.63
N TYR A 397 -7.18 6.63 1.93
CA TYR A 397 -5.88 7.28 1.75
C TYR A 397 -6.00 8.61 0.98
N MET A 398 -6.83 8.65 -0.06
CA MET A 398 -7.14 9.90 -0.78
C MET A 398 -7.85 10.92 0.11
N ALA A 399 -8.75 10.49 1.00
CA ALA A 399 -9.44 11.38 1.94
C ALA A 399 -8.50 11.99 3.00
N ILE A 400 -7.39 11.32 3.34
CA ILE A 400 -6.36 11.83 4.25
C ILE A 400 -5.43 12.85 3.55
N GLY A 401 -5.56 13.01 2.23
CA GLY A 401 -4.74 13.94 1.42
C GLY A 401 -3.85 13.26 0.37
N GLY A 402 -4.10 11.97 0.08
CA GLY A 402 -3.42 11.24 -0.99
C GLY A 402 -1.93 11.00 -0.74
N MET A 403 -1.19 10.78 -1.83
CA MET A 403 0.24 10.39 -1.77
C MET A 403 1.15 11.46 -1.18
N GLU A 404 0.84 12.75 -1.38
CA GLU A 404 1.67 13.83 -0.86
C GLU A 404 1.63 13.86 0.68
N VAL A 405 0.42 13.98 1.24
CA VAL A 405 0.22 14.03 2.69
C VAL A 405 0.52 12.69 3.35
N GLY A 406 0.08 11.58 2.74
CA GLY A 406 0.26 10.25 3.31
C GLY A 406 1.73 9.86 3.48
N ARG A 407 2.60 10.17 2.50
CA ARG A 407 4.05 9.93 2.60
C ARG A 407 4.69 10.77 3.69
N TRP A 408 4.24 12.01 3.86
CA TRP A 408 4.74 12.90 4.90
C TRP A 408 4.37 12.39 6.29
N ILE A 409 3.10 12.04 6.52
CA ILE A 409 2.63 11.47 7.80
C ILE A 409 3.41 10.19 8.12
N HIS A 410 3.58 9.29 7.15
CA HIS A 410 4.30 8.04 7.34
C HIS A 410 5.74 8.27 7.84
N ARG A 411 6.46 9.21 7.20
CA ARG A 411 7.85 9.53 7.57
C ARG A 411 7.95 10.18 8.95
N VAL A 412 7.07 11.13 9.27
CA VAL A 412 7.05 11.79 10.59
C VAL A 412 6.74 10.76 11.69
N ALA A 413 5.76 9.89 11.47
CA ALA A 413 5.45 8.81 12.39
C ALA A 413 6.60 7.81 12.53
N GLY A 414 7.30 7.50 11.44
CA GLY A 414 8.50 6.65 11.43
C GLY A 414 9.65 7.26 12.25
N VAL A 415 9.92 8.56 12.11
CA VAL A 415 10.91 9.28 12.92
C VAL A 415 10.51 9.25 14.40
N ALA A 416 9.23 9.51 14.71
CA ALA A 416 8.74 9.44 16.10
C ALA A 416 8.93 8.03 16.71
N MET A 417 8.68 6.98 15.93
CA MET A 417 8.89 5.58 16.33
C MET A 417 10.38 5.29 16.60
N ILE A 418 11.28 5.70 15.70
CA ILE A 418 12.73 5.53 15.88
C ILE A 418 13.22 6.28 17.13
N LEU A 419 12.74 7.51 17.35
CA LEU A 419 13.12 8.32 18.51
C LEU A 419 12.64 7.70 19.82
N VAL A 420 11.37 7.28 19.92
CA VAL A 420 10.86 6.67 21.15
C VAL A 420 11.59 5.37 21.47
N PHE A 421 11.88 4.55 20.47
CA PHE A 421 12.68 3.33 20.63
C PHE A 421 14.10 3.64 21.10
N THR A 422 14.78 4.60 20.47
CA THR A 422 16.15 4.99 20.83
C THR A 422 16.22 5.52 22.27
N VAL A 423 15.30 6.40 22.67
CA VAL A 423 15.21 6.91 24.04
C VAL A 423 14.93 5.78 25.03
N HIS A 424 14.07 4.83 24.66
CA HIS A 424 13.74 3.69 25.49
C HIS A 424 14.95 2.75 25.69
N VAL A 425 15.67 2.40 24.63
CA VAL A 425 16.91 1.61 24.69
C VAL A 425 17.98 2.33 25.52
N ALA A 426 18.20 3.63 25.30
CA ALA A 426 19.16 4.41 26.07
C ALA A 426 18.83 4.42 27.57
N HIS A 427 17.54 4.55 27.93
CA HIS A 427 17.09 4.48 29.31
C HIS A 427 17.34 3.09 29.94
N LEU A 428 17.15 2.00 29.19
CA LEU A 428 17.46 0.66 29.66
C LEU A 428 18.95 0.43 29.84
N LEU A 429 19.79 0.90 28.90
CA LEU A 429 21.25 0.84 29.02
C LEU A 429 21.74 1.62 30.25
N TRP A 430 21.15 2.79 30.52
CA TRP A 430 21.44 3.57 31.72
C TRP A 430 21.05 2.82 33.01
N LYS A 431 19.87 2.20 33.05
CA LYS A 431 19.45 1.36 34.18
C LYS A 431 20.35 0.13 34.37
N TRP A 432 20.73 -0.52 33.28
CA TRP A 432 21.61 -1.69 33.31
C TRP A 432 23.01 -1.33 33.80
N LYS A 433 23.55 -0.19 33.37
CA LYS A 433 24.79 0.40 33.90
C LYS A 433 24.69 0.65 35.41
N ASN A 434 23.62 1.30 35.86
CA ASN A 434 23.42 1.59 37.29
C ASN A 434 23.19 0.34 38.14
N ALA A 435 22.72 -0.76 37.54
CA ALA A 435 22.60 -2.06 38.17
C ALA A 435 23.91 -2.89 38.14
N GLY A 436 25.00 -2.32 37.62
CA GLY A 436 26.31 -2.98 37.54
C GLY A 436 26.41 -4.03 36.43
N PHE A 437 25.70 -3.84 35.32
CA PHE A 437 25.73 -4.72 34.13
C PHE A 437 25.38 -6.19 34.39
N LYS A 438 24.62 -6.48 35.45
CA LYS A 438 24.23 -7.84 35.80
C LYS A 438 23.16 -8.37 34.83
N PHE A 439 23.38 -9.57 34.29
CA PHE A 439 22.39 -10.24 33.43
C PHE A 439 21.11 -10.59 34.20
N SER A 440 21.21 -10.83 35.52
CA SER A 440 20.05 -11.06 36.39
C SER A 440 19.06 -9.88 36.44
N SER A 441 19.48 -8.67 36.03
CA SER A 441 18.61 -7.50 35.95
C SER A 441 17.71 -7.49 34.71
N TRP A 442 17.89 -8.43 33.77
CA TRP A 442 17.12 -8.51 32.51
C TRP A 442 15.77 -9.23 32.73
N THR A 443 14.85 -8.56 33.40
CA THR A 443 13.55 -9.15 33.80
C THR A 443 12.62 -9.50 32.64
N MET A 444 12.84 -8.90 31.46
CA MET A 444 12.04 -9.14 30.24
C MET A 444 12.56 -10.33 29.41
N TRP A 445 13.74 -10.87 29.73
CA TRP A 445 14.28 -12.01 28.99
C TRP A 445 13.54 -13.31 29.36
N PRO A 446 13.20 -14.18 28.39
CA PRO A 446 12.51 -15.43 28.67
C PRO A 446 13.37 -16.37 29.52
N ASN A 447 12.75 -17.10 30.43
CA ASN A 447 13.39 -18.07 31.30
C ASN A 447 12.61 -19.40 31.33
N LYS A 448 13.13 -20.40 32.06
CA LYS A 448 12.53 -21.74 32.13
C LYS A 448 11.08 -21.72 32.67
N LYS A 449 10.75 -20.83 33.60
CA LYS A 449 9.38 -20.70 34.12
C LYS A 449 8.42 -20.24 33.03
N ASP A 450 8.83 -19.36 32.12
CA ASP A 450 7.96 -18.91 31.02
C ASP A 450 7.52 -20.07 30.11
N VAL A 451 8.40 -21.04 29.86
CA VAL A 451 8.07 -22.26 29.09
C VAL A 451 7.11 -23.16 29.86
N LEU A 452 7.33 -23.34 31.17
CA LEU A 452 6.45 -24.13 32.03
C LEU A 452 5.06 -23.48 32.12
N ASP A 453 5.00 -22.16 32.27
CA ASP A 453 3.78 -21.37 32.30
C ASP A 453 3.02 -21.47 30.97
N PHE A 454 3.71 -21.45 29.83
CA PHE A 454 3.09 -21.69 28.52
C PHE A 454 2.48 -23.09 28.39
N ILE A 455 3.19 -24.12 28.84
CA ILE A 455 2.69 -25.51 28.82
C ILE A 455 1.48 -25.66 29.76
N GLN A 456 1.56 -25.12 30.97
CA GLN A 456 0.46 -25.17 31.93
C GLN A 456 -0.75 -24.37 31.41
N LEU A 457 -0.53 -23.20 30.81
CA LEU A 457 -1.61 -22.43 30.21
C LEU A 457 -2.30 -23.20 29.08
N THR A 458 -1.52 -23.86 28.22
CA THR A 458 -2.07 -24.66 27.13
C THR A 458 -2.92 -25.82 27.69
N LYS A 459 -2.45 -26.48 28.76
CA LYS A 459 -3.24 -27.50 29.48
C LYS A 459 -4.52 -26.89 30.08
N TYR A 460 -4.43 -25.69 30.65
CA TYR A 460 -5.55 -24.97 31.26
C TYR A 460 -6.63 -24.65 30.22
N TYR A 461 -6.25 -24.09 29.07
CA TYR A 461 -7.16 -23.82 27.96
C TYR A 461 -7.81 -25.07 27.36
N LEU A 462 -7.08 -26.19 27.32
CA LEU A 462 -7.61 -27.49 26.91
C LEU A 462 -8.49 -28.15 28.00
N GLY A 463 -8.60 -27.55 29.19
CA GLY A 463 -9.36 -28.10 30.31
C GLY A 463 -8.71 -29.30 31.01
N LYS A 464 -7.40 -29.52 30.79
CA LYS A 464 -6.62 -30.59 31.44
C LYS A 464 -6.14 -30.22 32.85
N THR A 465 -6.25 -28.96 33.22
CA THR A 465 -6.01 -28.45 34.58
C THR A 465 -7.02 -27.35 34.87
N GLU A 466 -7.41 -27.22 36.13
CA GLU A 466 -8.33 -26.18 36.60
C GLU A 466 -7.59 -24.89 37.00
N GLU A 467 -6.28 -24.97 37.23
CA GLU A 467 -5.49 -23.84 37.71
C GLU A 467 -4.74 -23.14 36.58
N GLU A 468 -5.00 -21.84 36.43
CA GLU A 468 -4.20 -20.97 35.57
C GLU A 468 -2.78 -20.78 36.16
N PRO A 469 -1.72 -20.65 35.32
CA PRO A 469 -0.38 -20.36 35.83
C PRO A 469 -0.33 -19.06 36.64
N LYS A 470 0.36 -19.10 37.77
CA LYS A 470 0.61 -17.92 38.61
C LYS A 470 1.79 -17.13 38.05
N TYR A 471 1.55 -15.88 37.66
CA TYR A 471 2.57 -14.99 37.09
C TYR A 471 3.20 -14.09 38.15
N GLY A 472 4.46 -13.71 37.91
CA GLY A 472 5.15 -12.64 38.63
C GLY A 472 4.91 -11.28 37.97
N ARG A 473 5.91 -10.39 38.07
CA ARG A 473 5.81 -9.03 37.52
C ARG A 473 5.45 -8.97 36.04
N TYR A 474 6.00 -9.88 35.25
CA TYR A 474 5.73 -10.00 33.81
C TYR A 474 5.35 -11.44 33.50
N SER A 475 4.20 -11.63 32.84
CA SER A 475 3.80 -12.93 32.28
C SER A 475 4.59 -13.23 31.01
N PHE A 476 4.68 -14.50 30.62
CA PHE A 476 5.33 -14.88 29.36
C PHE A 476 4.69 -14.18 28.15
N ARG A 477 3.36 -13.98 28.16
CA ARG A 477 2.64 -13.25 27.10
C ARG A 477 3.16 -11.81 26.98
N SER A 478 3.30 -11.10 28.10
CA SER A 478 3.81 -9.73 28.12
C SER A 478 5.26 -9.64 27.63
N LYS A 479 6.09 -10.65 27.94
CA LYS A 479 7.47 -10.72 27.47
C LYS A 479 7.54 -10.99 25.97
N LEU A 480 6.70 -11.89 25.46
CA LEU A 480 6.61 -12.16 24.03
C LEU A 480 6.19 -10.91 23.25
N ASP A 481 5.17 -10.17 23.70
CA ASP A 481 4.75 -8.90 23.08
C ASP A 481 5.90 -7.91 23.01
N TYR A 482 6.58 -7.73 24.14
CA TYR A 482 7.69 -6.80 24.25
C TYR A 482 8.86 -7.19 23.33
N LEU A 483 9.22 -8.47 23.30
CA LEU A 483 10.32 -8.96 22.47
C LEU A 483 9.98 -8.92 20.97
N ALA A 484 8.75 -9.25 20.60
CA ALA A 484 8.30 -9.17 19.21
C ALA A 484 8.46 -7.73 18.67
N GLU A 485 8.00 -6.73 19.43
CA GLU A 485 8.16 -5.32 19.07
C GLU A 485 9.64 -4.89 19.03
N TYR A 486 10.45 -5.39 19.96
CA TYR A 486 11.88 -5.09 20.03
C TYR A 486 12.71 -5.63 18.86
N TRP A 487 12.24 -6.68 18.19
CA TRP A 487 12.81 -7.16 16.94
C TRP A 487 12.20 -6.45 15.73
N GLY A 488 10.89 -6.20 15.76
CA GLY A 488 10.16 -5.56 14.67
C GLY A 488 10.58 -4.12 14.43
N ILE A 489 10.70 -3.28 15.47
CA ILE A 489 11.05 -1.85 15.30
C ILE A 489 12.40 -1.65 14.62
N PRO A 490 13.52 -2.30 15.03
CA PRO A 490 14.79 -2.18 14.32
C PRO A 490 14.71 -2.63 12.86
N LEU A 491 14.04 -3.75 12.58
CA LEU A 491 13.86 -4.25 11.21
C LEU A 491 13.09 -3.24 10.36
N MET A 492 11.95 -2.73 10.87
CA MET A 492 11.13 -1.71 10.22
C MET A 492 11.86 -0.38 10.05
N GLY A 493 12.64 0.04 11.05
CA GLY A 493 13.43 1.27 11.02
C GLY A 493 14.54 1.23 9.98
N VAL A 494 15.35 0.16 9.95
CA VAL A 494 16.44 -0.01 8.99
C VAL A 494 15.90 -0.14 7.57
N THR A 495 14.92 -1.01 7.35
CA THR A 495 14.32 -1.20 6.02
C THR A 495 13.58 0.05 5.55
N GLY A 496 12.91 0.77 6.44
CA GLY A 496 12.26 2.05 6.15
C GLY A 496 13.25 3.14 5.75
N LEU A 497 14.42 3.22 6.41
CA LEU A 497 15.49 4.15 6.03
C LEU A 497 16.08 3.82 4.66
N ILE A 498 16.27 2.53 4.34
CA ILE A 498 16.71 2.09 3.00
C ILE A 498 15.71 2.55 1.93
N LEU A 499 14.41 2.38 2.17
CA LEU A 499 13.35 2.78 1.24
C LEU A 499 13.12 4.29 1.18
N TRP A 500 13.45 5.03 2.24
CA TRP A 500 13.37 6.50 2.24
C TRP A 500 14.55 7.13 1.49
N PHE A 501 15.75 6.59 1.64
CA PHE A 501 16.97 7.10 0.99
C PHE A 501 17.60 6.09 0.03
N PRO A 502 16.86 5.57 -0.97
CA PRO A 502 17.33 4.43 -1.75
C PRO A 502 18.52 4.79 -2.65
N VAL A 503 18.64 6.05 -3.10
CA VAL A 503 19.80 6.54 -3.87
C VAL A 503 21.07 6.52 -3.02
N PHE A 504 20.98 6.97 -1.76
CA PHE A 504 22.12 6.98 -0.84
C PHE A 504 22.58 5.56 -0.52
N PHE A 505 21.66 4.68 -0.12
CA PHE A 505 21.98 3.29 0.22
C PHE A 505 22.43 2.48 -1.00
N GLY A 506 21.83 2.73 -2.17
CA GLY A 506 22.25 2.14 -3.44
C GLY A 506 23.64 2.60 -3.92
N GLY A 507 24.29 3.55 -3.25
CA GLY A 507 25.68 3.90 -3.52
C GLY A 507 26.69 2.86 -3.00
N PHE A 508 26.32 2.06 -1.98
CA PHE A 508 27.24 1.13 -1.33
C PHE A 508 26.63 -0.23 -0.97
N LEU A 509 25.30 -0.35 -0.89
CA LEU A 509 24.64 -1.65 -0.73
C LEU A 509 24.54 -2.39 -2.07
N PRO A 510 24.52 -3.72 -2.06
CA PRO A 510 24.23 -4.53 -3.24
C PRO A 510 22.84 -4.22 -3.82
N SER A 511 22.64 -4.44 -5.13
CA SER A 511 21.38 -4.17 -5.83
C SER A 511 20.17 -4.90 -5.23
N VAL A 512 20.38 -6.07 -4.62
CA VAL A 512 19.35 -6.85 -3.93
C VAL A 512 18.82 -6.20 -2.65
N ALA A 513 19.53 -5.24 -2.08
CA ALA A 513 19.19 -4.66 -0.78
C ALA A 513 17.87 -3.88 -0.79
N ILE A 514 17.59 -3.13 -1.87
CA ILE A 514 16.35 -2.34 -1.99
C ILE A 514 15.11 -3.26 -2.11
N PRO A 515 15.08 -4.26 -3.03
CA PRO A 515 14.00 -5.23 -3.06
C PRO A 515 13.85 -6.03 -1.76
N ALA A 516 14.96 -6.46 -1.15
CA ALA A 516 14.92 -7.17 0.13
C ALA A 516 14.31 -6.31 1.24
N ALA A 517 14.69 -5.03 1.32
CA ALA A 517 14.11 -4.08 2.26
C ALA A 517 12.63 -3.88 2.00
N TYR A 518 12.18 -3.80 0.74
CA TYR A 518 10.75 -3.73 0.41
C TYR A 518 9.97 -4.94 0.92
N ILE A 519 10.47 -6.16 0.65
CA ILE A 519 9.82 -7.41 1.10
C ILE A 519 9.76 -7.41 2.63
N ALA A 520 10.89 -7.21 3.29
CA ALA A 520 11.00 -7.25 4.75
C ALA A 520 10.10 -6.18 5.41
N HIS A 521 10.19 -4.93 4.98
CA HIS A 521 9.37 -3.84 5.51
C HIS A 521 7.88 -4.13 5.33
N SER A 522 7.48 -4.58 4.14
CA SER A 522 6.07 -4.77 3.82
C SER A 522 5.45 -5.96 4.53
N TYR A 523 6.17 -7.08 4.70
CA TYR A 523 5.64 -8.26 5.40
C TYR A 523 5.77 -8.13 6.93
N GLU A 524 6.84 -7.53 7.44
CA GLU A 524 6.97 -7.25 8.87
C GLU A 524 5.89 -6.27 9.33
N ALA A 525 5.52 -5.27 8.52
CA ALA A 525 4.38 -4.39 8.83
C ALA A 525 3.07 -5.18 9.02
N VAL A 526 2.83 -6.19 8.17
CA VAL A 526 1.64 -7.06 8.31
C VAL A 526 1.74 -7.93 9.54
N LEU A 527 2.92 -8.50 9.82
CA LEU A 527 3.16 -9.30 11.03
C LEU A 527 2.90 -8.46 12.29
N ALA A 528 3.49 -7.28 12.39
CA ALA A 528 3.34 -6.36 13.51
C ALA A 528 1.88 -5.92 13.67
N PHE A 529 1.21 -5.54 12.57
CA PHE A 529 -0.21 -5.19 12.59
C PHE A 529 -1.09 -6.35 13.09
N LEU A 530 -0.86 -7.57 12.59
CA LEU A 530 -1.59 -8.74 13.02
C LEU A 530 -1.29 -9.09 14.47
N ALA A 531 -0.03 -9.06 14.92
CA ALA A 531 0.34 -9.34 16.30
C ALA A 531 -0.28 -8.33 17.26
N ILE A 532 -0.24 -7.04 16.93
CA ILE A 532 -0.83 -5.99 17.75
C ILE A 532 -2.35 -6.12 17.78
N LEU A 533 -3.00 -6.32 16.63
CA LEU A 533 -4.46 -6.45 16.59
C LEU A 533 -4.96 -7.74 17.24
N THR A 534 -4.35 -8.87 16.93
CA THR A 534 -4.85 -10.19 17.33
C THR A 534 -4.46 -10.58 18.74
N TRP A 535 -3.28 -10.19 19.19
CA TRP A 535 -2.74 -10.65 20.46
C TRP A 535 -2.67 -9.54 21.49
N HIS A 536 -2.05 -8.40 21.16
CA HIS A 536 -1.93 -7.30 22.10
C HIS A 536 -3.31 -6.70 22.43
N MET A 537 -4.03 -6.18 21.43
CA MET A 537 -5.36 -5.57 21.61
C MET A 537 -6.37 -6.58 22.15
N TYR A 538 -6.23 -7.87 21.83
CA TYR A 538 -7.04 -8.90 22.47
C TYR A 538 -6.76 -8.97 23.97
N ASN A 539 -5.52 -9.23 24.37
CA ASN A 539 -5.17 -9.43 25.78
C ASN A 539 -5.47 -8.20 26.65
N THR A 540 -5.31 -6.99 26.09
CA THR A 540 -5.46 -5.74 26.84
C THR A 540 -6.87 -5.13 26.76
N ASN A 541 -7.59 -5.31 25.65
CA ASN A 541 -8.86 -4.61 25.40
C ASN A 541 -10.05 -5.56 25.22
N LEU A 542 -9.89 -6.61 24.41
CA LEU A 542 -11.01 -7.46 23.99
C LEU A 542 -11.19 -8.74 24.82
N ASN A 543 -10.21 -9.09 25.66
CA ASN A 543 -10.32 -10.26 26.52
C ASN A 543 -11.55 -10.11 27.43
N PRO A 544 -12.45 -11.10 27.49
CA PRO A 544 -13.66 -11.05 28.32
C PRO A 544 -13.43 -10.69 29.81
N HIS A 545 -12.23 -10.94 30.33
CA HIS A 545 -11.85 -10.63 31.71
C HIS A 545 -11.39 -9.18 31.90
N ASN A 546 -10.95 -8.52 30.83
CA ASN A 546 -10.40 -7.16 30.81
C ASN A 546 -11.31 -6.15 30.09
N PHE A 547 -12.37 -6.63 29.44
CA PHE A 547 -13.29 -5.79 28.68
C PHE A 547 -13.96 -4.72 29.55
N PRO A 548 -14.06 -3.45 29.08
CA PRO A 548 -13.75 -2.97 27.72
C PRO A 548 -12.28 -2.66 27.45
N MET A 549 -11.46 -2.52 28.51
CA MET A 549 -10.01 -2.33 28.43
C MET A 549 -9.40 -2.25 29.83
N THR A 550 -8.15 -2.70 29.97
CA THR A 550 -7.33 -2.33 31.12
C THR A 550 -7.01 -0.83 31.10
N ARG A 551 -7.12 -0.17 32.27
CA ARG A 551 -6.77 1.25 32.43
C ARG A 551 -5.30 1.46 32.79
N LEU A 552 -4.52 0.39 32.88
CA LEU A 552 -3.11 0.41 33.30
C LEU A 552 -2.26 1.38 32.47
N TRP A 553 -2.45 1.45 31.16
CA TRP A 553 -1.67 2.32 30.29
C TRP A 553 -2.05 3.81 30.42
N LEU A 554 -3.21 4.13 31.01
CA LEU A 554 -3.67 5.49 31.29
C LEU A 554 -3.27 5.94 32.70
N THR A 555 -3.61 5.16 33.72
CA THR A 555 -3.43 5.53 35.15
C THR A 555 -2.07 5.10 35.69
N GLY A 556 -1.50 4.03 35.14
CA GLY A 556 -0.27 3.38 35.60
C GLY A 556 -0.41 2.55 36.86
N THR A 557 -1.62 2.39 37.40
CA THR A 557 -1.88 1.69 38.66
C THR A 557 -2.90 0.57 38.47
N LEU A 558 -2.74 -0.53 39.22
CA LEU A 558 -3.73 -1.61 39.34
C LEU A 558 -4.32 -1.65 40.74
N SER A 559 -5.57 -2.11 40.87
CA SER A 559 -6.17 -2.43 42.16
C SER A 559 -5.56 -3.71 42.75
N GLU A 560 -5.73 -3.93 44.05
CA GLU A 560 -5.31 -5.18 44.70
C GLU A 560 -5.96 -6.44 44.08
N GLU A 561 -7.24 -6.35 43.71
CA GLU A 561 -7.97 -7.44 43.04
C GLU A 561 -7.36 -7.75 41.66
N GLU A 562 -7.08 -6.71 40.86
CA GLU A 562 -6.43 -6.86 39.56
C GLU A 562 -5.02 -7.44 39.71
N MET A 563 -4.26 -6.98 40.71
CA MET A 563 -2.93 -7.53 41.04
C MET A 563 -3.02 -9.00 41.45
N ARG A 564 -3.99 -9.40 42.27
CA ARG A 564 -4.17 -10.79 42.70
C ARG A 564 -4.47 -11.71 41.50
N ARG A 565 -5.26 -11.23 40.55
CA ARG A 565 -5.65 -11.98 39.35
C ARG A 565 -4.52 -12.09 38.33
N GLU A 566 -3.90 -10.97 37.96
CA GLU A 566 -2.95 -10.93 36.85
C GLU A 566 -1.50 -11.17 37.28
N HIS A 567 -1.15 -10.80 38.52
CA HIS A 567 0.22 -10.83 39.04
C HIS A 567 0.30 -11.36 40.48
N PRO A 568 -0.27 -12.56 40.77
CA PRO A 568 -0.39 -13.08 42.12
C PRO A 568 0.95 -13.17 42.85
N LEU A 569 2.02 -13.64 42.18
CA LEU A 569 3.33 -13.81 42.82
C LEU A 569 4.01 -12.47 43.13
N GLU A 570 3.74 -11.42 42.35
CA GLU A 570 4.26 -10.08 42.67
C GLU A 570 3.51 -9.48 43.85
N LEU A 571 2.18 -9.63 43.91
CA LEU A 571 1.39 -9.16 45.04
C LEU A 571 1.81 -9.85 46.35
N ASP A 572 1.96 -11.18 46.32
CA ASP A 572 2.39 -11.95 47.49
C ASP A 572 3.76 -11.49 48.00
N ALA A 573 4.71 -11.22 47.08
CA ALA A 573 6.03 -10.70 47.45
C ALA A 573 5.96 -9.27 48.04
N ILE A 574 5.11 -8.40 47.52
CA ILE A 574 4.91 -7.04 48.07
C ILE A 574 4.34 -7.13 49.48
N LEU A 575 3.27 -7.91 49.67
CA LEU A 575 2.62 -8.08 50.97
C LEU A 575 3.54 -8.75 52.00
N GLU A 576 4.38 -9.70 51.59
CA GLU A 576 5.38 -10.31 52.46
C GLU A 576 6.46 -9.31 52.88
N ASN A 577 6.92 -8.46 51.97
CA ASN A 577 7.89 -7.41 52.29
C ASN A 577 7.31 -6.33 53.21
N GLU A 578 6.04 -5.95 53.01
CA GLU A 578 5.33 -5.04 53.92
C GLU A 578 5.25 -5.63 55.34
N LYS A 579 4.91 -6.92 55.46
CA LYS A 579 4.86 -7.63 56.75
C LYS A 579 6.22 -7.75 57.43
N LYS A 580 7.32 -7.79 56.68
CA LYS A 580 8.70 -7.80 57.24
C LYS A 580 9.17 -6.41 57.67
N ALA A 581 8.56 -5.36 57.13
CA ALA A 581 8.89 -3.97 57.44
C ALA A 581 8.07 -3.41 58.62
N THR A 582 6.95 -4.04 58.96
CA THR A 582 6.16 -3.84 60.18
C THR A 582 6.62 -4.75 61.30
#